data_AF-A0AAV0QZI3-F1
#
_entry.id   AF-A0AAV0QZI3-F1
#
_cell.length_a   1.000
_cell.length_b   1.000
_cell.length_c   1.000
_cell.angle_alpha   90.00
_cell.angle_beta   90.00
_cell.angle_gamma   90.00
#
_symmetry.space_group_name_H-M   'P 1'
#
loop_
_entity.id
_entity.type
_entity.pdbx_description
1 polymer ?
#
loop_
_entity_poly.entity_id
_entity_poly.type
_entity_poly.pdbx_seq_one_letter_code
_entity_poly.pdbx_strand_id
1 'polypeptide(L)'
;MQSSNAAKAACAFVYCITTPLLEETVYRGFLLRSLASRTNWQQAVLVSSAVFSAAHFSGENFVQLFIVGCVLGCCYCWTGRLSSSIAVHALYNAIILMAT
;
A
#
# COMPACT_ATOMS: atom_id res chain seq x y z
N MET A 1 -32.26 -2.08 -4.46
CA MET A 1 -31.52 -3.29 -4.04
C MET A 1 -30.48 -3.74 -5.07
N GLN A 2 -30.79 -3.86 -6.38
CA GLN A 2 -29.77 -4.17 -7.41
C GLN A 2 -28.63 -3.13 -7.46
N SER A 3 -28.98 -1.84 -7.37
CA SER A 3 -28.05 -0.71 -7.37
C SER A 3 -27.09 -0.69 -6.18
N SER A 4 -27.52 -1.15 -4.99
CA SER A 4 -26.67 -1.18 -3.80
C SER A 4 -25.61 -2.28 -3.87
N ASN A 5 -25.91 -3.41 -4.52
CA ASN A 5 -24.95 -4.50 -4.67
C ASN A 5 -23.89 -4.17 -5.72
N ALA A 6 -24.31 -3.56 -6.84
CA ALA A 6 -23.38 -3.04 -7.84
C ALA A 6 -22.45 -1.96 -7.27
N ALA A 7 -23.00 -1.03 -6.46
CA ALA A 7 -22.20 0.00 -5.80
C ALA A 7 -21.17 -0.60 -4.82
N LYS A 8 -21.57 -1.57 -3.98
CA LYS A 8 -20.65 -2.27 -3.07
C LYS A 8 -19.54 -3.00 -3.82
N ALA A 9 -19.87 -3.70 -4.91
CA ALA A 9 -18.88 -4.39 -5.73
C ALA A 9 -17.89 -3.41 -6.38
N ALA A 10 -18.37 -2.27 -6.87
CA ALA A 10 -17.51 -1.22 -7.43
C ALA A 10 -16.58 -0.63 -6.36
N CYS A 11 -17.08 -0.31 -5.17
CA CYS A 11 -16.24 0.17 -4.07
C CYS A 11 -15.18 -0.86 -3.65
N ALA A 12 -15.55 -2.14 -3.56
CA ALA A 12 -14.62 -3.22 -3.25
C ALA A 12 -13.53 -3.36 -4.32
N PHE A 13 -13.89 -3.25 -5.60
CA PHE A 13 -12.91 -3.27 -6.69
C PHE A 13 -11.93 -2.10 -6.61
N VAL A 14 -12.43 -0.88 -6.38
CA VAL A 14 -11.58 0.31 -6.22
C VAL A 14 -10.64 0.12 -5.03
N TYR A 15 -11.17 -0.29 -3.87
CA TYR A 15 -10.40 -0.45 -2.64
C TYR A 15 -9.34 -1.56 -2.71
N CYS A 16 -9.67 -2.71 -3.32
CA CYS A 16 -8.78 -3.86 -3.35
C CYS A 16 -7.82 -3.87 -4.55
N ILE A 17 -8.13 -3.15 -5.64
CA ILE A 17 -7.34 -3.22 -6.88
C ILE A 17 -6.81 -1.85 -7.28
N THR A 18 -7.70 -0.88 -7.50
CA THR A 18 -7.30 0.43 -8.04
C THR A 18 -6.44 1.21 -7.04
N THR A 19 -6.84 1.24 -5.77
CA THR A 19 -6.12 1.96 -4.73
C THR A 19 -4.71 1.39 -4.51
N PRO A 20 -4.51 0.08 -4.28
CA PRO A 20 -3.18 -0.51 -4.18
C PRO A 20 -2.31 -0.27 -5.41
N LEU A 21 -2.88 -0.34 -6.62
CA LEU A 21 -2.12 -0.08 -7.84
C LEU A 21 -1.54 1.34 -7.86
N LEU A 22 -2.35 2.35 -7.53
CA LEU A 22 -1.94 3.75 -7.52
C LEU A 22 -0.95 4.02 -6.39
N GLU A 23 -1.26 3.55 -5.18
CA GLU A 23 -0.42 3.77 -4.01
C GLU A 23 0.95 3.12 -4.17
N GLU A 24 1.02 1.86 -4.60
CA GLU A 24 2.32 1.21 -4.81
C GLU A 24 3.13 1.91 -5.90
N THR A 25 2.50 2.37 -6.97
CA THR A 25 3.18 3.14 -8.02
C THR A 25 3.84 4.40 -7.46
N VAL A 26 3.14 5.15 -6.61
CA VAL A 26 3.65 6.38 -6.00
C VAL A 26 4.69 6.09 -4.92
N TYR A 27 4.37 5.26 -3.94
CA TYR A 27 5.22 5.08 -2.77
C TYR A 27 6.39 4.14 -3.05
N ARG A 28 6.20 3.04 -3.79
CA ARG A 28 7.26 2.03 -4.01
C ARG A 28 7.95 2.25 -5.34
N GLY A 29 7.16 2.48 -6.39
CA GLY A 29 7.66 2.71 -7.75
C GLY A 29 8.44 4.02 -7.89
N PHE A 30 7.99 5.09 -7.23
CA PHE A 30 8.62 6.40 -7.29
C PHE A 30 9.36 6.79 -6.01
N LEU A 31 8.67 6.97 -4.88
CA LEU A 31 9.27 7.55 -3.67
C LEU A 31 10.40 6.69 -3.10
N LEU A 32 10.12 5.42 -2.77
CA LEU A 32 11.11 4.48 -2.25
C LEU A 32 12.27 4.31 -3.22
N ARG A 33 11.98 4.11 -4.52
CA ARG A 33 13.02 3.98 -5.55
C ARG A 33 13.93 5.22 -5.62
N SER A 34 13.34 6.42 -5.54
CA SER A 34 14.08 7.68 -5.53
C SER A 34 14.96 7.82 -4.28
N LEU A 35 14.40 7.53 -3.09
CA LEU A 35 15.15 7.55 -1.83
C LEU A 35 16.30 6.52 -1.83
N ALA A 36 16.03 5.28 -2.27
CA ALA A 36 17.03 4.22 -2.33
C ALA A 36 18.16 4.51 -3.33
N SER A 37 17.99 5.45 -4.26
CA SER A 37 19.08 5.92 -5.13
C SER A 37 20.06 6.87 -4.43
N ARG A 38 19.69 7.38 -3.24
CA ARG A 38 20.45 8.39 -2.47
C ARG A 38 20.84 7.90 -1.07
N THR A 39 20.20 6.85 -0.56
CA THR A 39 20.41 6.28 0.78
C THR A 39 20.50 4.76 0.74
N ASN A 40 20.75 4.11 1.88
CA ASN A 40 20.54 2.66 1.96
C ASN A 40 19.04 2.32 1.87
N TRP A 41 18.74 1.09 1.44
CA TRP A 41 17.38 0.66 1.17
C TRP A 41 16.53 0.58 2.44
N GLN A 42 17.12 0.27 3.60
CA GLN A 42 16.39 0.20 4.87
C GLN A 42 15.84 1.57 5.27
N GLN A 43 16.66 2.62 5.18
CA GLN A 43 16.22 4.00 5.43
C GLN A 43 15.15 4.45 4.43
N ALA A 44 15.32 4.10 3.16
CA ALA A 44 14.33 4.41 2.12
C ALA A 44 12.96 3.75 2.42
N VAL A 45 12.96 2.50 2.87
CA VAL A 45 11.74 1.79 3.30
C VAL A 45 11.09 2.49 4.48
N LEU A 46 11.85 2.81 5.54
CA LEU A 46 11.31 3.46 6.73
C LEU A 46 10.69 4.82 6.40
N VAL A 47 11.40 5.67 5.64
CA VAL A 47 10.91 7.00 5.26
C VAL A 47 9.70 6.89 4.35
N SER A 48 9.75 6.04 3.31
CA SER A 48 8.59 5.86 2.42
C SER A 48 7.36 5.32 3.15
N SER A 49 7.55 4.45 4.15
CA SER A 49 6.45 3.89 4.95
C SER A 49 5.86 4.90 5.91
N ALA A 50 6.68 5.78 6.48
CA ALA A 50 6.22 6.89 7.30
C ALA A 50 5.39 7.88 6.49
N VAL A 51 5.85 8.22 5.28
CA VAL A 51 5.10 9.11 4.36
C VAL A 51 3.78 8.47 3.92
N PHE A 52 3.80 7.18 3.56
CA PHE A 52 2.59 6.42 3.24
C PHE A 52 1.56 6.49 4.37
N SER A 53 1.99 6.19 5.61
CA SER A 53 1.11 6.21 6.77
C SER A 53 0.58 7.62 7.09
N ALA A 54 1.44 8.64 7.04
CA ALA A 54 1.05 10.03 7.28
C ALA A 54 0.02 10.54 6.25
N ALA A 55 0.14 10.13 4.99
CA ALA A 55 -0.78 10.53 3.92
C ALA A 55 -2.22 10.00 4.09
N HIS A 56 -2.45 9.04 4.99
CA HIS A 56 -3.78 8.56 5.32
C HIS A 56 -4.50 9.43 6.35
N PHE A 57 -3.81 10.41 6.96
CA PHE A 57 -4.38 11.36 7.93
C PHE A 57 -5.14 10.68 9.10
N SER A 58 -4.75 9.46 9.46
CA SER A 58 -5.38 8.68 10.53
C SER A 58 -4.36 8.40 11.64
N GLY A 59 -4.50 9.11 12.76
CA GLY A 59 -3.63 8.91 13.92
C GLY A 59 -3.75 7.51 14.53
N GLU A 60 -4.98 7.00 14.63
CA GLU A 60 -5.28 5.67 15.18
C GLU A 60 -4.63 4.55 14.36
N ASN A 61 -4.71 4.64 13.03
CA ASN A 61 -4.18 3.62 12.13
C ASN A 61 -2.71 3.86 11.75
N PHE A 62 -2.06 4.92 12.24
CA PHE A 62 -0.72 5.31 11.80
C PHE A 62 0.30 4.17 11.99
N VAL A 63 0.30 3.53 13.15
CA VAL A 63 1.25 2.45 13.46
C VAL A 63 0.99 1.23 12.58
N GLN A 64 -0.28 0.86 12.39
CA GLN A 64 -0.67 -0.25 11.53
C GLN A 64 -0.26 0.00 10.07
N LEU A 65 -0.58 1.16 9.52
CA LEU A 65 -0.25 1.55 8.15
C LEU A 65 1.26 1.67 7.94
N PHE A 66 2.00 2.12 8.96
CA PHE A 66 3.46 2.17 8.92
C PHE A 66 4.08 0.77 8.84
N ILE A 67 3.59 -0.17 9.65
CA ILE A 67 4.06 -1.57 9.63
C ILE A 67 3.76 -2.22 8.28
N VAL A 68 2.52 -2.11 7.79
CA VAL A 68 2.14 -2.60 6.45
C VAL A 68 3.02 -1.95 5.39
N GLY A 69 3.27 -0.64 5.54
CA GLY A 69 4.11 0.11 4.62
C GLY A 69 5.52 -0.46 4.53
N CYS A 70 6.10 -0.84 5.66
CA CYS A 70 7.42 -1.47 5.75
C CYS A 70 7.43 -2.85 5.11
N VAL A 71 6.40 -3.68 5.35
CA VAL A 71 6.27 -5.00 4.72
C VAL A 71 6.23 -4.88 3.20
N LEU A 72 5.43 -3.96 2.67
CA LEU A 72 5.35 -3.69 1.22
C LEU A 72 6.68 -3.18 0.67
N GLY A 73 7.33 -2.24 1.36
CA GLY A 73 8.65 -1.74 0.98
C GLY A 73 9.72 -2.85 0.94
N CYS A 74 9.79 -3.70 1.96
CA CYS A 74 10.68 -4.86 2.00
C CYS A 74 10.36 -5.86 0.89
N CYS A 75 9.07 -6.14 0.64
CA CYS A 75 8.63 -7.01 -0.46
C CYS A 75 9.15 -6.49 -1.81
N TYR A 76 9.01 -5.19 -2.07
CA TYR A 76 9.53 -4.57 -3.29
C TYR A 76 11.06 -4.65 -3.36
N CYS A 77 11.78 -4.33 -2.27
CA CYS A 77 13.24 -4.40 -2.23
C CYS A 77 13.79 -5.81 -2.46
N TRP A 78 13.12 -6.84 -1.95
CA TRP A 78 13.56 -8.24 -2.10
C TRP A 78 13.21 -8.84 -3.46
N THR A 79 12.03 -8.51 -4.00
CA THR A 79 11.57 -9.10 -5.27
C THR A 79 12.03 -8.29 -6.49
N GLY A 80 12.32 -7.00 -6.31
CA GLY A 80 12.56 -6.05 -7.40
C GLY A 80 11.33 -5.80 -8.27
N ARG A 81 10.14 -6.28 -7.87
CA ARG A 81 8.92 -6.27 -8.69
C ARG A 81 7.83 -5.47 -7.99
N LEU A 82 7.31 -4.46 -8.69
CA LEU A 82 6.19 -3.67 -8.19
C LEU A 82 4.92 -4.52 -8.08
N SER A 83 4.72 -5.46 -9.01
CA SER A 83 3.56 -6.37 -9.02
C SER A 83 3.48 -7.24 -7.76
N SER A 84 4.61 -7.63 -7.17
CA SER A 84 4.63 -8.37 -5.90
C SER A 84 4.10 -7.52 -4.75
N SER A 85 4.53 -6.27 -4.65
CA SER A 85 4.04 -5.34 -3.64
C SER A 85 2.55 -5.03 -3.82
N ILE A 86 2.11 -4.80 -5.07
CA ILE A 86 0.70 -4.58 -5.41
C ILE A 86 -0.15 -5.78 -5.00
N ALA A 87 0.30 -7.01 -5.28
CA ALA A 87 -0.44 -8.22 -4.93
C ALA A 87 -0.58 -8.39 -3.42
N VAL A 88 0.49 -8.15 -2.65
CA VAL A 88 0.44 -8.22 -1.17
C VAL A 88 -0.46 -7.13 -0.60
N HIS A 89 -0.41 -5.91 -1.14
CA HIS A 89 -1.26 -4.81 -0.69
C HIS A 89 -2.73 -5.06 -1.02
N ALA A 90 -3.04 -5.50 -2.25
CA ALA A 90 -4.39 -5.90 -2.65
C ALA A 90 -4.95 -7.02 -1.76
N LEU A 91 -4.13 -8.02 -1.44
CA LEU A 91 -4.51 -9.10 -0.53
C LEU A 91 -4.78 -8.58 0.89
N TYR A 92 -3.93 -7.69 1.39
CA TYR A 92 -4.13 -7.05 2.70
C TYR A 92 -5.46 -6.30 2.75
N ASN A 93 -5.76 -5.47 1.75
CA ASN A 93 -7.02 -4.73 1.67
C ASN A 93 -8.22 -5.68 1.59
N ALA A 94 -8.14 -6.75 0.80
CA ALA A 94 -9.20 -7.75 0.72
C ALA A 94 -9.45 -8.44 2.07
N ILE A 95 -8.41 -8.79 2.82
CA ILE A 95 -8.53 -9.40 4.15
C ILE A 95 -9.21 -8.42 5.12
N ILE A 96 -8.78 -7.15 5.16
CA ILE A 96 -9.37 -6.13 6.02
C ILE A 96 -10.85 -5.89 5.67
N LEU A 97 -11.18 -5.80 4.38
CA LEU A 97 -12.55 -5.61 3.91
C LEU A 97 -13.46 -6.79 4.29
N MET A 98 -12.94 -8.02 4.36
CA MET A 98 -13.72 -9.18 4.80
C MET A 98 -13.83 -9.29 6.33
N ALA A 99 -12.87 -8.72 7.06
CA ALA A 99 -12.80 -8.77 8.51
C ALA A 99 -13.60 -7.64 9.21
N THR A 100 -14.12 -6.68 8.44
CA THR A 100 -14.88 -5.51 8.93
C THR A 100 -16.24 -5.41 8.26
#